data_AF-A0A0S3R1W9-F1
#
_entry.id   AF-A0A0S3R1W9-F1
#
_cell.length_a   1.000
_cell.length_b   1.000
_cell.length_c   1.000
_cell.angle_alpha   90.00
_cell.angle_beta   90.00
_cell.angle_gamma   90.00
#
_symmetry.space_group_name_H-M   'P 1'
#
loop_
_entity.id
_entity.type
_entity.pdbx_description
1 polymer ?
#
loop_
_entity_poly.entity_id
_entity_poly.type
_entity_poly.pdbx_seq_one_letter_code
_entity_poly.pdbx_strand_id
1 'polypeptide(L)'
;MRNISLEFPHFDGMSSVLSWIFKAEKIFNYHSTPDMPRVKITAIHFESEVVPWFQMLQRLADINTWVELTCALESQFGPSPFDC
;
A
#
# COMPACT_ATOMS: atom_id res chain seq x y z
N MET A 1 3.06 -22.30 -20.23
CA MET A 1 3.14 -20.88 -19.83
C MET A 1 3.74 -20.83 -18.43
N ARG A 2 4.90 -20.20 -18.24
CA ARG A 2 5.45 -20.02 -16.88
C ARG A 2 4.57 -18.96 -16.21
N ASN A 3 3.71 -19.37 -15.28
CA ASN A 3 3.09 -18.44 -14.36
C ASN A 3 4.21 -17.84 -13.52
N ILE A 4 4.64 -16.63 -13.87
CA ILE A 4 5.50 -15.84 -13.01
C ILE A 4 4.60 -15.48 -11.83
N SER A 5 4.77 -16.19 -10.71
CA SER A 5 4.12 -15.84 -9.46
C SER A 5 4.79 -14.55 -8.97
N LEU A 6 4.17 -13.41 -9.28
CA LEU A 6 4.57 -12.12 -8.73
C LEU A 6 4.17 -12.13 -7.26
N GLU A 7 5.15 -12.28 -6.36
CA GLU A 7 4.89 -12.10 -4.94
C GLU A 7 4.50 -10.64 -4.67
N PHE A 8 3.46 -10.47 -3.85
CA PHE A 8 3.00 -9.14 -3.49
C PHE A 8 4.04 -8.46 -2.58
N PRO A 9 4.40 -7.19 -2.81
CA PRO A 9 5.46 -6.53 -2.04
C PRO A 9 5.02 -6.24 -0.61
N HIS A 10 5.90 -6.48 0.35
CA HIS A 10 5.72 -6.08 1.75
C HIS A 10 6.09 -4.59 1.93
N PHE A 11 5.43 -3.93 2.88
CA PHE A 11 5.72 -2.54 3.23
C PHE A 11 5.92 -2.38 4.73
N ASP A 12 7.11 -1.92 5.11
CA ASP A 12 7.60 -1.79 6.48
C ASP A 12 7.61 -0.33 6.99
N GLY A 13 7.28 0.64 6.12
CA GLY A 13 7.25 2.06 6.45
C GLY A 13 8.62 2.75 6.38
N MET A 14 9.70 2.00 6.19
CA MET A 14 11.06 2.53 6.03
C MET A 14 11.44 2.65 4.55
N SER A 15 10.92 1.74 3.73
CA SER A 15 11.15 1.74 2.29
C SER A 15 10.39 2.88 1.60
N SER A 16 10.87 3.34 0.44
CA SER A 16 10.18 4.37 -0.35
C SER A 16 8.74 3.96 -0.67
N VAL A 17 7.76 4.67 -0.09
CA VAL A 17 6.33 4.41 -0.29
C VAL A 17 5.93 4.53 -1.75
N LEU A 18 6.51 5.49 -2.49
CA LEU A 18 6.26 5.68 -3.92
C LEU A 18 6.71 4.48 -4.74
N SER A 19 7.89 3.94 -4.41
CA SER A 19 8.41 2.74 -5.08
C SER A 19 7.56 1.50 -4.79
N TRP A 20 7.02 1.40 -3.58
CA TRP A 20 6.12 0.32 -3.20
C TRP A 20 4.75 0.43 -3.88
N ILE A 21 4.13 1.61 -3.86
CA ILE A 21 2.84 1.89 -4.54
C ILE A 21 2.95 1.53 -6.01
N PHE A 22 4.01 1.98 -6.69
CA PHE A 22 4.24 1.66 -8.10
C PHE A 22 4.26 0.16 -8.37
N LYS A 23 4.95 -0.64 -7.53
CA LYS A 23 4.99 -2.10 -7.68
C LYS A 23 3.62 -2.74 -7.44
N ALA A 24 2.94 -2.34 -6.37
CA ALA A 24 1.61 -2.83 -6.03
C ALA A 24 0.61 -2.56 -7.15
N GLU A 25 0.61 -1.35 -7.74
CA GLU A 25 -0.24 -0.99 -8.87
C GLU A 25 0.01 -1.85 -10.10
N LYS A 26 1.28 -2.16 -10.42
CA LYS A 26 1.59 -3.04 -11.55
C LYS A 26 1.01 -4.44 -11.35
N ILE A 27 1.08 -4.99 -10.13
CA ILE A 27 0.51 -6.30 -9.81
C ILE A 27 -1.02 -6.25 -9.91
N PHE A 28 -1.66 -5.26 -9.29
CA PHE A 28 -3.12 -5.15 -9.34
C PHE A 28 -3.67 -4.93 -10.75
N ASN A 29 -2.97 -4.15 -11.57
CA ASN A 29 -3.36 -3.95 -12.96
C ASN A 29 -3.14 -5.21 -13.80
N TYR A 30 -2.06 -5.97 -13.54
CA TYR A 30 -1.82 -7.26 -14.18
C TYR A 30 -2.93 -8.28 -13.84
N HIS A 31 -3.38 -8.31 -12.59
CA HIS A 31 -4.45 -9.22 -12.12
C HIS A 31 -5.87 -8.66 -12.26
N SER A 32 -6.05 -7.45 -12.81
CA SER A 32 -7.35 -6.76 -12.90
C SER A 32 -8.11 -6.72 -11.56
N THR A 33 -7.39 -6.48 -10.46
CA THR A 33 -7.95 -6.48 -9.10
C THR A 33 -8.79 -5.21 -8.87
N PRO A 34 -10.06 -5.32 -8.43
CA PRO A 34 -10.89 -4.16 -8.10
C PRO A 34 -10.44 -3.47 -6.80
N ASP A 35 -10.83 -2.22 -6.56
CA ASP A 35 -10.25 -1.39 -5.49
C ASP A 35 -10.44 -1.93 -4.06
N MET A 36 -11.65 -2.38 -3.71
CA MET A 36 -11.93 -2.89 -2.37
C MET A 36 -11.03 -4.09 -1.98
N PRO A 37 -10.81 -5.11 -2.84
CA PRO A 37 -9.83 -6.15 -2.52
C PRO A 37 -8.38 -5.66 -2.56
N ARG A 38 -8.01 -4.59 -3.28
CA ARG A 38 -6.64 -4.04 -3.22
C ARG A 38 -6.28 -3.61 -1.81
N VAL A 39 -7.18 -2.90 -1.14
CA VAL A 39 -6.99 -2.43 0.25
C VAL A 39 -6.83 -3.62 1.20
N LYS A 40 -7.68 -4.66 1.05
CA LYS A 40 -7.60 -5.86 1.88
C LYS A 40 -6.31 -6.65 1.66
N ILE A 41 -5.87 -6.80 0.41
CA ILE A 41 -4.62 -7.50 0.06
C ILE A 41 -3.43 -6.73 0.64
N THR A 42 -3.36 -5.42 0.41
CA THR A 42 -2.25 -4.61 0.95
C THR A 42 -2.17 -4.62 2.46
N ALA A 43 -3.31 -4.56 3.15
CA ALA A 43 -3.34 -4.64 4.61
C ALA A 43 -2.70 -5.92 5.19
N ILE A 44 -2.74 -7.05 4.45
CA ILE A 44 -2.13 -8.32 4.87
C ILE A 44 -0.60 -8.27 4.74
N HIS A 45 -0.09 -7.47 3.81
CA HIS A 45 1.35 -7.34 3.53
C HIS A 45 2.00 -6.12 4.18
N PHE A 46 1.29 -5.45 5.09
CA PHE A 46 1.89 -4.44 5.96
C PHE A 46 2.67 -5.08 7.10
N GLU A 47 3.83 -4.51 7.38
CA GLU A 47 4.76 -4.99 8.39
C GLU A 47 5.18 -3.86 9.34
N SER A 48 5.75 -4.24 10.48
CA SER A 48 6.38 -3.32 11.43
C SER A 48 5.46 -2.14 11.83
N GLU A 49 5.97 -0.91 11.78
CA GLU A 49 5.30 0.32 12.22
C GLU A 49 4.05 0.66 11.39
N VAL A 50 3.90 0.08 10.19
CA VAL A 50 2.74 0.34 9.31
C VAL A 50 1.47 -0.32 9.84
N VAL A 51 1.59 -1.49 10.48
CA VAL A 51 0.43 -2.24 11.01
C VAL A 51 -0.35 -1.45 12.06
N PRO A 52 0.26 -0.96 13.16
CA PRO A 52 -0.46 -0.18 14.16
C PRO A 52 -0.98 1.15 13.60
N TRP A 53 -0.24 1.79 12.68
CA TRP A 53 -0.71 3.00 11.99
C TRP A 53 -1.98 2.72 11.17
N PHE A 54 -1.99 1.66 10.36
CA PHE A 54 -3.13 1.33 9.52
C PHE A 54 -4.35 0.93 10.36
N GLN A 55 -4.15 0.20 11.45
CA GLN A 55 -5.22 -0.11 12.41
C GLN A 55 -5.85 1.14 13.03
N MET A 56 -5.04 2.17 13.31
CA MET A 56 -5.57 3.45 13.79
C MET A 56 -6.33 4.19 12.67
N LEU A 57 -5.78 4.23 11.46
CA LEU A 57 -6.42 4.86 10.30
C LEU A 57 -7.81 4.27 10.03
N GLN A 58 -7.96 2.94 10.07
CA GLN A 58 -9.25 2.26 9.88
C GLN A 58 -10.28 2.58 10.97
N ARG A 59 -9.86 3.01 12.18
CA ARG A 59 -10.78 3.45 13.24
C ARG A 59 -11.24 4.89 13.04
N LEU A 60 -10.44 5.70 12.35
CA LEU A 60 -10.69 7.13 12.15
C LEU A 60 -11.42 7.40 10.83
N ALA A 61 -11.19 6.59 9.81
CA ALA A 61 -11.72 6.76 8.48
C ALA A 61 -12.05 5.42 7.81
N ASP A 62 -13.09 5.41 6.99
CA ASP A 62 -13.51 4.24 6.22
C ASP A 62 -12.76 4.21 4.88
N ILE A 63 -11.54 3.66 4.89
CA ILE A 63 -10.66 3.58 3.71
C ILE A 63 -11.09 2.38 2.86
N ASN A 64 -11.85 2.65 1.79
CA ASN A 64 -12.39 1.59 0.92
C ASN A 64 -11.85 1.61 -0.51
N THR A 65 -11.19 2.70 -0.90
CA THR A 65 -10.62 2.84 -2.24
C THR A 65 -9.10 2.79 -2.21
N TRP A 66 -8.51 2.33 -3.32
CA TRP A 66 -7.05 2.33 -3.49
C TRP A 66 -6.46 3.74 -3.38
N VAL A 67 -7.15 4.72 -3.95
CA VAL A 67 -6.73 6.13 -3.97
C VAL A 67 -6.65 6.73 -2.56
N GLU A 68 -7.65 6.46 -1.71
CA GLU A 68 -7.63 6.92 -0.31
C GLU A 68 -6.47 6.29 0.46
N LEU A 69 -6.20 5.00 0.23
CA LEU A 69 -5.09 4.30 0.86
C LEU A 69 -3.74 4.87 0.43
N THR A 70 -3.50 5.05 -0.87
CA THR A 70 -2.22 5.59 -1.38
C THR A 70 -2.01 7.02 -0.90
N CYS A 71 -3.06 7.85 -0.89
CA CYS A 71 -2.96 9.21 -0.38
C CYS A 71 -2.59 9.24 1.11
N ALA A 72 -3.21 8.40 1.94
CA ALA A 72 -2.87 8.29 3.36
C ALA A 72 -1.43 7.78 3.58
N LEU A 73 -1.00 6.79 2.78
CA LEU A 73 0.37 6.26 2.82
C LEU A 73 1.41 7.31 2.41
N GLU A 74 1.16 8.05 1.34
CA GLU A 74 2.02 9.15 0.89
C GLU A 74 2.07 10.28 1.93
N SER A 75 0.95 10.59 2.59
CA SER A 75 0.94 11.60 3.65
C SER A 75 1.73 11.18 4.90
N GLN A 76 1.78 9.89 5.20
CA GLN A 76 2.45 9.38 6.41
C GLN A 76 3.92 9.00 6.18
N PHE A 77 4.21 8.35 5.04
CA PHE A 77 5.51 7.74 4.72
C PHE A 77 6.14 8.31 3.45
N GLY A 78 5.51 9.33 2.84
CA GLY A 78 6.07 10.03 1.69
C GLY A 78 7.30 10.86 2.08
N PRO A 79 8.15 11.21 1.10
CA PRO A 79 9.24 12.12 1.34
C PRO A 79 8.69 13.45 1.84
N SER A 80 9.23 13.94 2.95
CA SER A 80 8.91 15.28 3.41
C SER A 80 9.37 16.28 2.35
N PRO A 81 8.55 17.26 1.95
CA PRO A 81 9.02 18.35 1.08
C PRO A 81 10.15 19.18 1.71
N PHE A 82 10.49 18.91 2.98
CA PHE A 82 11.57 19.56 3.73
C PHE A 82 12.82 18.68 3.93
N ASP A 83 12.84 17.44 3.44
CA ASP A 83 14.06 16.61 3.39
C ASP A 83 14.90 17.02 2.17
N CYS A 84 15.63 18.13 2.33
CA CYS A 84 16.68 18.61 1.40
C CYS A 84 18.07 18.33 1.98
#